data_AF-A0A971HD69-F1
#
_entry.id   AF-A0A971HD69-F1
#
_cell.length_a   1.000
_cell.length_b   1.000
_cell.length_c   1.000
_cell.angle_alpha   90.00
_cell.angle_beta   90.00
_cell.angle_gamma   90.00
#
_symmetry.space_group_name_H-M   'P 1'
#
loop_
_entity.id
_entity.type
_entity.pdbx_description
1 polymer ?
#
loop_
_entity_poly.entity_id
_entity_poly.type
_entity_poly.pdbx_seq_one_letter_code
_entity_poly.pdbx_strand_id
1 'polypeptide(L)'
;MHRKSISYAKYGYIFSIPFVLTFLVFSLYPLLYTVVIGFTDLRGIGVKELHFLAQPFENFKLILNNPSFRKALFNTGFIWICNFIPQLSIALLLTAWFTNRTYKVKAQGLFKVLIYMPNIITIATIAILFHTLFGYPKGPINDLFMMLGLIEKPINFHIQTGTARGVVAFVQFWIWYGNTMIVLIAGVLGINPTLFEAAEIDGATPRQIFFRITLPRLKTIILYVLVTSMIGGMQVFDMPKLFLLGGPDNATLTTSVFIYNQAFAGSYLFNRAAAASMVVFAIIAVLSVILFQILRDKDAALHRKWEKAEQRHRRAEAKEAAV
;
A
#
# COMPACT_ATOMS: atom_id res chain seq x y z
N MET A 1 45.92 18.90 -27.53
CA MET A 1 45.26 18.85 -26.21
C MET A 1 43.99 18.00 -26.30
N HIS A 2 44.05 16.72 -25.92
CA HIS A 2 42.85 15.88 -25.80
C HIS A 2 42.13 16.22 -24.49
N ARG A 3 40.97 16.90 -24.58
CA ARG A 3 40.04 17.00 -23.45
C ARG A 3 39.54 15.59 -23.13
N LYS A 4 40.05 14.97 -22.06
CA LYS A 4 39.49 13.76 -21.49
C LYS A 4 38.03 14.04 -21.15
N SER A 5 37.09 13.49 -21.92
CA SER A 5 35.68 13.58 -21.58
C SER A 5 35.47 12.79 -20.28
N ILE A 6 34.96 13.46 -19.26
CA ILE A 6 34.58 12.83 -18.00
C ILE A 6 33.46 11.83 -18.35
N SER A 7 33.73 10.53 -18.21
CA SER A 7 32.69 9.51 -18.41
C SER A 7 31.71 9.57 -17.24
N TYR A 8 30.61 10.30 -17.44
CA TYR A 8 29.53 10.45 -16.46
C TYR A 8 28.98 9.10 -15.96
N ALA A 9 29.04 8.05 -16.79
CA ALA A 9 28.66 6.70 -16.40
C ALA A 9 29.54 6.14 -15.25
N LYS A 10 30.86 6.35 -15.30
CA LYS A 10 31.80 5.86 -14.27
C LYS A 10 31.49 6.48 -12.91
N TYR A 11 31.26 7.79 -12.87
CA TYR A 11 30.91 8.50 -11.65
C TYR A 11 29.51 8.12 -11.15
N GLY A 12 28.54 7.88 -12.05
CA GLY A 12 27.22 7.35 -11.71
C GLY A 12 27.28 6.01 -10.97
N TYR A 13 28.14 5.08 -11.41
CA TYR A 13 28.36 3.82 -10.68
C TYR A 13 29.01 4.06 -9.31
N ILE A 14 30.06 4.89 -9.24
CA ILE A 14 30.75 5.18 -7.97
C ILE A 14 29.79 5.79 -6.93
N PHE A 15 28.92 6.72 -7.33
CA PHE A 15 27.92 7.30 -6.44
C PHE A 15 26.81 6.32 -6.04
N SER A 16 26.58 5.27 -6.83
CA SER A 16 25.59 4.23 -6.53
C SER A 16 26.12 3.15 -5.57
N ILE A 17 27.45 2.99 -5.45
CA ILE A 17 28.08 1.93 -4.63
C ILE A 17 27.56 1.92 -3.18
N PRO A 18 27.50 3.04 -2.44
CA PRO A 18 27.03 3.02 -1.05
C PRO A 18 25.58 2.50 -0.91
N PHE A 19 24.70 2.89 -1.84
CA PHE A 19 23.33 2.39 -1.89
C PHE A 19 23.30 0.88 -2.19
N VAL A 20 24.02 0.42 -3.21
CA VAL A 20 24.06 -0.99 -3.60
C VAL A 20 24.58 -1.86 -2.47
N LEU A 21 25.68 -1.46 -1.81
CA LEU A 21 26.23 -2.20 -0.68
C LEU A 21 25.23 -2.31 0.47
N THR A 22 24.59 -1.18 0.83
CA THR A 22 23.58 -1.16 1.89
C THR A 22 22.39 -2.06 1.55
N PHE A 23 21.90 -1.98 0.31
CA PHE A 23 20.81 -2.83 -0.19
C PHE A 23 21.18 -4.32 -0.14
N LEU A 24 22.39 -4.69 -0.60
CA LEU A 24 22.84 -6.08 -0.61
C LEU A 24 22.91 -6.68 0.79
N VAL A 25 23.51 -5.95 1.73
CA VAL A 25 23.77 -6.44 3.10
C VAL A 25 22.52 -6.41 3.96
N PHE A 26 21.74 -5.31 3.92
CA PHE A 26 20.64 -5.09 4.86
C PHE A 26 19.26 -5.41 4.28
N SER A 27 19.12 -5.61 2.97
CA SER A 27 17.84 -5.95 2.34
C SER A 27 17.86 -7.28 1.60
N LEU A 28 18.79 -7.47 0.66
CA LEU A 28 18.81 -8.68 -0.17
C LEU A 28 19.26 -9.91 0.62
N TYR A 29 20.32 -9.80 1.42
CA TYR A 29 20.80 -10.92 2.23
C TYR A 29 19.74 -11.44 3.22
N PRO A 30 19.08 -10.61 4.08
CA PRO A 30 18.03 -11.09 4.98
C PRO A 30 16.82 -11.68 4.26
N LEU A 31 16.47 -11.13 3.08
CA LEU A 31 15.41 -11.68 2.23
C LEU A 31 15.76 -13.09 1.76
N LEU A 32 16.95 -13.28 1.18
CA LEU A 32 17.42 -14.59 0.72
C LEU A 32 17.56 -15.57 1.88
N TYR A 33 18.04 -15.11 3.03
CA TYR A 33 18.12 -15.93 4.23
C TYR A 33 16.74 -16.39 4.72
N THR A 34 15.74 -15.50 4.69
CA THR A 34 14.34 -15.84 4.99
C THR A 34 13.81 -16.89 4.01
N VAL A 35 14.14 -16.77 2.72
CA VAL A 35 13.78 -17.78 1.71
C VAL A 35 14.38 -19.13 2.06
N VAL A 36 15.67 -19.18 2.41
CA VAL A 36 16.34 -20.42 2.84
C VAL A 36 15.63 -21.03 4.05
N ILE A 37 15.36 -20.23 5.09
CA ILE A 37 14.68 -20.69 6.32
C ILE A 37 13.33 -21.37 5.99
N GLY A 38 12.57 -20.86 5.02
CA GLY A 38 11.29 -21.43 4.61
C GLY A 38 11.34 -22.90 4.17
N PHE A 39 12.50 -23.37 3.69
CA PHE A 39 12.74 -24.76 3.27
C PHE A 39 13.47 -25.62 4.33
N THR A 40 13.69 -25.08 5.52
CA THR A 40 14.40 -25.75 6.62
C THR A 40 13.46 -26.10 7.78
N ASP A 41 13.99 -26.85 8.75
CA ASP A 41 13.34 -27.14 10.02
C ASP A 41 13.67 -26.12 11.13
N LEU A 42 14.36 -25.02 10.79
CA LEU A 42 14.87 -24.04 11.75
C LEU A 42 13.76 -23.48 12.66
N ARG A 43 14.01 -23.55 13.97
CA ARG A 43 13.17 -22.98 15.03
C ARG A 43 14.00 -22.03 15.89
N GLY A 44 13.38 -20.98 16.42
CA GLY A 44 14.04 -20.10 17.38
C GLY A 44 14.32 -20.78 18.73
N ILE A 45 13.58 -21.84 19.04
CA ILE A 45 13.77 -22.68 20.23
C ILE A 45 13.98 -24.14 19.81
N GLY A 46 14.97 -24.80 20.41
CA GLY A 46 15.35 -26.18 20.09
C GLY A 46 16.33 -26.24 18.91
N VAL A 47 15.80 -26.39 17.69
CA VAL A 47 16.61 -26.57 16.47
C VAL A 47 17.12 -25.23 15.94
N LYS A 48 18.37 -24.88 16.25
CA LYS A 48 18.99 -23.60 15.86
C LYS A 48 19.90 -23.68 14.63
N GLU A 49 20.22 -24.89 14.19
CA GLU A 49 21.01 -25.13 12.99
C GLU A 49 20.10 -25.26 11.77
N LEU A 50 20.64 -24.95 10.59
CA LEU A 50 19.90 -25.04 9.34
C LEU A 50 19.95 -26.48 8.81
N HIS A 51 18.87 -27.24 9.00
CA HIS A 51 18.69 -28.50 8.29
C HIS A 51 17.59 -28.36 7.23
N PHE A 52 17.93 -28.69 5.99
CA PHE A 52 16.95 -28.74 4.92
C PHE A 52 15.96 -29.88 5.16
N LEU A 53 14.69 -29.59 4.96
CA LEU A 53 13.64 -30.60 5.07
C LEU A 53 13.80 -31.65 3.97
N ALA A 54 13.59 -32.92 4.32
CA ALA A 54 13.52 -34.00 3.33
C ALA A 54 12.41 -33.75 2.29
N GLN A 55 11.32 -33.09 2.71
CA GLN A 55 10.27 -32.57 1.84
C GLN A 55 10.34 -31.02 1.83
N PRO A 56 10.94 -30.40 0.81
CA PRO A 56 11.20 -28.95 0.82
C PRO A 56 9.95 -28.08 1.03
N PHE A 57 8.80 -28.52 0.52
CA PHE A 57 7.55 -27.75 0.56
C PHE A 57 6.64 -28.04 1.77
N GLU A 58 7.10 -28.81 2.74
CA GLU A 58 6.28 -29.23 3.89
C GLU A 58 5.74 -28.03 4.68
N ASN A 59 6.60 -27.05 5.00
CA ASN A 59 6.19 -25.83 5.72
C ASN A 59 5.09 -25.05 4.97
N PHE A 60 5.18 -24.96 3.65
CA PHE A 60 4.21 -24.26 2.82
C PHE A 60 2.86 -24.98 2.84
N LYS A 61 2.86 -26.31 2.75
CA LYS A 61 1.64 -27.12 2.87
C LYS A 61 0.99 -26.96 4.25
N LEU A 62 1.79 -26.94 5.31
CA LEU A 62 1.30 -26.73 6.68
C LEU A 62 0.65 -25.35 6.86
N ILE A 63 1.27 -24.30 6.30
CA ILE A 63 0.74 -22.93 6.37
C ILE A 63 -0.53 -22.77 5.54
N LEU A 64 -0.56 -23.25 4.29
CA LEU A 64 -1.72 -23.11 3.42
C LEU A 64 -2.96 -23.87 3.95
N ASN A 65 -2.75 -24.98 4.66
CA ASN A 65 -3.82 -25.74 5.31
C ASN A 65 -4.17 -25.20 6.70
N ASN A 66 -3.44 -24.23 7.25
CA ASN A 66 -3.70 -23.68 8.57
C ASN A 66 -4.97 -22.80 8.56
N PRO A 67 -6.02 -23.12 9.36
CA PRO A 67 -7.25 -22.34 9.38
C PRO A 67 -7.04 -20.88 9.79
N SER A 68 -6.16 -20.62 10.76
CA SER A 68 -5.85 -19.27 11.22
C SER A 68 -5.11 -18.45 10.16
N PHE A 69 -4.24 -19.07 9.35
CA PHE A 69 -3.60 -18.39 8.22
C PHE A 69 -4.61 -18.01 7.14
N ARG A 70 -5.52 -18.91 6.80
CA ARG A 70 -6.61 -18.63 5.82
C ARG A 70 -7.54 -17.52 6.32
N LYS A 71 -7.88 -17.54 7.61
CA LYS A 71 -8.64 -16.46 8.27
C LYS A 71 -7.87 -15.14 8.22
N ALA A 72 -6.56 -15.18 8.47
CA ALA A 72 -5.70 -14.00 8.40
C ALA A 72 -5.60 -13.40 6.99
N LEU A 73 -5.46 -14.23 5.95
CA LEU A 73 -5.51 -13.81 4.56
C LEU A 73 -6.84 -13.12 4.22
N PHE A 74 -7.96 -13.74 4.61
CA PHE A 74 -9.28 -13.17 4.39
C PHE A 74 -9.45 -11.83 5.10
N ASN A 75 -9.10 -11.75 6.39
CA ASN A 75 -9.19 -10.51 7.16
C ASN A 75 -8.35 -9.40 6.56
N THR A 76 -7.13 -9.71 6.11
CA THR A 76 -6.20 -8.73 5.52
C THR A 76 -6.80 -8.14 4.25
N GLY A 77 -7.28 -8.99 3.34
CA GLY A 77 -7.94 -8.53 2.12
C GLY A 77 -9.23 -7.76 2.41
N PHE A 78 -10.05 -8.23 3.35
CA PHE A 78 -11.30 -7.58 3.74
C PHE A 78 -11.06 -6.19 4.34
N ILE A 79 -10.15 -6.09 5.32
CA ILE A 79 -9.76 -4.81 5.95
C ILE A 79 -9.19 -3.87 4.89
N TRP A 80 -8.32 -4.37 4.00
CA TRP A 80 -7.77 -3.56 2.92
C TRP A 80 -8.86 -3.00 2.00
N ILE A 81 -9.82 -3.81 1.56
CA ILE A 81 -10.93 -3.36 0.70
C ILE A 81 -11.80 -2.32 1.43
N CYS A 82 -12.20 -2.61 2.67
CA CYS A 82 -13.01 -1.70 3.49
C CYS A 82 -12.30 -0.37 3.77
N ASN A 83 -10.98 -0.36 3.86
CA ASN A 83 -10.17 0.84 3.97
C ASN A 83 -10.03 1.57 2.62
N PHE A 84 -9.61 0.84 1.58
CA PHE A 84 -9.11 1.41 0.34
C PHE A 84 -10.20 2.05 -0.49
N ILE A 85 -11.41 1.47 -0.52
CA ILE A 85 -12.53 2.03 -1.28
C ILE A 85 -12.88 3.44 -0.75
N PRO A 86 -13.20 3.63 0.55
CA PRO A 86 -13.40 4.97 1.11
C PRO A 86 -12.19 5.89 0.94
N GLN A 87 -10.97 5.38 1.17
CA GLN A 87 -9.72 6.13 1.03
C GLN A 87 -9.59 6.75 -0.35
N LEU A 88 -9.72 5.95 -1.40
CA LEU A 88 -9.59 6.42 -2.78
C LEU A 88 -10.75 7.33 -3.17
N SER A 89 -11.99 6.98 -2.80
CA SER A 89 -13.17 7.79 -3.11
C SER A 89 -13.09 9.18 -2.50
N ILE A 90 -12.75 9.28 -1.21
CA ILE A 90 -12.64 10.56 -0.52
C ILE A 90 -11.41 11.34 -1.01
N ALA A 91 -10.28 10.67 -1.25
CA ALA A 91 -9.10 11.33 -1.81
C ALA A 91 -9.36 11.91 -3.22
N LEU A 92 -10.06 11.18 -4.09
CA LEU A 92 -10.46 11.67 -5.41
C LEU A 92 -11.44 12.84 -5.33
N LEU A 93 -12.44 12.75 -4.44
CA LEU A 93 -13.40 13.83 -4.20
C LEU A 93 -12.70 15.11 -3.74
N LEU A 94 -11.82 15.00 -2.75
CA LEU A 94 -11.05 16.12 -2.22
C LEU A 94 -10.07 16.67 -3.27
N THR A 95 -9.44 15.80 -4.06
CA THR A 95 -8.61 16.22 -5.20
C THR A 95 -9.42 17.05 -6.18
N ALA A 96 -10.57 16.52 -6.63
CA ALA A 96 -11.47 17.21 -7.55
C ALA A 96 -11.90 18.57 -7.01
N TRP A 97 -12.13 18.69 -5.70
CA TRP A 97 -12.48 19.95 -5.06
C TRP A 97 -11.31 20.93 -5.03
N PHE A 98 -10.14 20.52 -4.51
CA PHE A 98 -8.99 21.42 -4.35
C PHE A 98 -8.35 21.85 -5.68
N THR A 99 -8.50 21.05 -6.74
CA THR A 99 -7.95 21.37 -8.06
C THR A 99 -8.97 22.05 -8.98
N ASN A 100 -10.19 22.29 -8.51
CA ASN A 100 -11.20 22.96 -9.32
C ASN A 100 -10.85 24.44 -9.51
N ARG A 101 -10.79 24.90 -10.78
CA ARG A 101 -10.49 26.29 -11.13
C ARG A 101 -11.64 27.25 -10.82
N THR A 102 -12.88 26.77 -10.87
CA THR A 102 -14.09 27.56 -10.59
C THR A 102 -14.29 27.78 -9.09
N TYR A 103 -14.00 26.78 -8.25
CA TYR A 103 -14.14 26.89 -6.80
C TYR A 103 -12.82 27.34 -6.15
N LYS A 104 -12.66 28.66 -5.98
CA LYS A 104 -11.54 29.21 -5.19
C LYS A 104 -11.75 28.94 -3.70
N VAL A 105 -11.38 27.74 -3.24
CA VAL A 105 -11.36 27.40 -1.82
C VAL A 105 -10.31 28.29 -1.12
N LYS A 106 -10.73 29.10 -0.14
CA LYS A 106 -9.80 29.89 0.66
C LYS A 106 -8.99 28.98 1.60
N ALA A 107 -7.74 29.35 1.88
CA ALA A 107 -6.85 28.62 2.80
C ALA A 107 -6.58 27.13 2.45
N GLN A 108 -6.50 26.78 1.15
CA GLN A 108 -6.24 25.39 0.72
C GLN A 108 -5.01 24.74 1.37
N GLY A 109 -3.95 25.52 1.61
CA GLY A 109 -2.73 25.02 2.27
C GLY A 109 -3.01 24.47 3.66
N LEU A 110 -3.80 25.21 4.47
CA LEU A 110 -4.17 24.79 5.81
C LEU A 110 -5.00 23.50 5.80
N PHE A 111 -6.01 23.41 4.92
CA PHE A 111 -6.82 22.19 4.80
C PHE A 111 -5.99 20.98 4.39
N LYS A 112 -5.07 21.12 3.42
CA LYS A 112 -4.18 20.03 3.00
C LYS A 112 -3.30 19.54 4.15
N VAL A 113 -2.77 20.46 4.96
CA VAL A 113 -1.97 20.12 6.15
C VAL A 113 -2.81 19.39 7.19
N LEU A 114 -4.00 19.89 7.53
CA LEU A 114 -4.87 19.26 8.52
C LEU A 114 -5.32 17.86 8.10
N ILE A 115 -5.63 17.67 6.82
CA ILE A 115 -6.04 16.37 6.28
C ILE A 115 -4.85 15.39 6.22
N TYR A 116 -3.63 15.87 6.00
CA TYR A 116 -2.43 15.04 5.98
C TYR A 116 -1.88 14.71 7.38
N MET A 117 -2.15 15.57 8.37
CA MET A 117 -1.65 15.46 9.74
C MET A 117 -1.79 14.07 10.39
N PRO A 118 -2.90 13.31 10.21
CA PRO A 118 -3.02 11.97 10.77
C PRO A 118 -1.91 11.01 10.35
N ASN A 119 -1.34 11.19 9.15
CA ASN A 119 -0.25 10.36 8.63
C ASN A 119 1.09 10.57 9.36
N ILE A 120 1.23 11.69 10.09
CA ILE A 120 2.44 12.05 10.83
C ILE A 120 2.42 11.44 12.24
N ILE A 121 1.23 11.16 12.79
CA ILE A 121 1.07 10.59 14.12
C ILE A 121 1.47 9.11 14.09
N THR A 122 2.18 8.65 15.12
CA THR A 122 2.58 7.24 15.19
C THR A 122 1.37 6.31 15.31
N ILE A 123 1.36 5.21 14.55
CA ILE A 123 0.25 4.25 14.55
C ILE A 123 0.06 3.63 15.93
N ALA A 124 1.14 3.45 16.69
CA ALA A 124 1.09 2.93 18.05
C ALA A 124 0.27 3.82 19.00
N THR A 125 0.49 5.14 18.96
CA THR A 125 -0.28 6.09 19.76
C THR A 125 -1.76 6.06 19.37
N ILE A 126 -2.06 6.00 18.07
CA ILE A 126 -3.44 5.94 17.57
C ILE A 126 -4.11 4.64 18.03
N ALA A 127 -3.43 3.50 17.95
CA ALA A 127 -3.98 2.22 18.36
C ALA A 127 -4.35 2.19 19.86
N ILE A 128 -3.47 2.70 20.72
CA ILE A 128 -3.73 2.80 22.17
C ILE A 128 -4.87 3.79 22.46
N LEU A 129 -4.90 4.92 21.75
CA LEU A 129 -5.98 5.89 21.86
C LEU A 129 -7.32 5.24 21.52
N PHE A 130 -7.42 4.58 20.36
CA PHE A 130 -8.66 3.91 19.94
C PHE A 130 -9.02 2.74 20.87
N HIS A 131 -8.05 1.98 21.38
CA HIS A 131 -8.30 0.96 22.40
C HIS A 131 -8.96 1.58 23.66
N THR A 132 -8.47 2.75 24.09
CA THR A 132 -9.04 3.44 25.26
C THR A 132 -10.41 4.06 24.95
N LEU A 133 -10.59 4.63 23.76
CA LEU A 133 -11.86 5.22 23.31
C LEU A 133 -13.00 4.19 23.29
N PHE A 134 -12.71 2.98 22.83
CA PHE A 134 -13.65 1.86 22.75
C PHE A 134 -13.67 0.99 24.03
N GLY A 135 -13.06 1.48 25.12
CA GLY A 135 -12.99 0.80 26.41
C GLY A 135 -14.36 0.46 27.00
N TYR A 136 -14.39 -0.63 27.77
CA TYR A 136 -15.58 -1.12 28.48
C TYR A 136 -15.23 -1.37 29.96
N PRO A 137 -16.13 -1.07 30.92
CA PRO A 137 -17.47 -0.49 30.74
C PRO A 137 -17.47 1.03 30.58
N LYS A 138 -16.36 1.70 30.90
CA LYS A 138 -16.20 3.16 30.78
C LYS A 138 -15.27 3.46 29.62
N GLY A 139 -15.78 4.18 28.63
CA GLY A 139 -15.04 4.57 27.43
C GLY A 139 -15.75 5.74 26.75
N PRO A 140 -15.05 6.76 26.24
CA PRO A 140 -15.67 7.95 25.65
C PRO A 140 -16.70 7.66 24.56
N ILE A 141 -16.53 6.59 23.78
CA ILE A 141 -17.52 6.20 22.75
C ILE A 141 -18.81 5.69 23.39
N ASN A 142 -18.71 4.89 24.45
CA ASN A 142 -19.87 4.44 25.22
C ASN A 142 -20.56 5.64 25.90
N ASP A 143 -19.80 6.53 26.52
CA ASP A 143 -20.34 7.72 27.19
C ASP A 143 -21.08 8.64 26.21
N LEU A 144 -20.53 8.83 25.00
CA LEU A 144 -21.18 9.60 23.92
C LEU A 144 -22.50 8.95 23.47
N PHE A 145 -22.52 7.64 23.26
CA PHE A 145 -23.74 6.94 22.83
C PHE A 145 -24.82 6.94 23.91
N MET A 146 -24.42 6.83 25.18
CA MET A 146 -25.34 6.96 26.32
C MET A 146 -25.90 8.39 26.41
N MET A 147 -25.06 9.41 26.26
CA MET A 147 -25.47 10.82 26.31
C MET A 147 -26.43 11.21 25.17
N LEU A 148 -26.22 10.65 23.97
CA LEU A 148 -27.10 10.85 22.82
C LEU A 148 -28.39 10.01 22.88
N GLY A 149 -28.57 9.17 23.90
CA GLY A 149 -29.73 8.28 24.03
C GLY A 149 -29.76 7.14 23.00
N LEU A 150 -28.62 6.82 22.35
CA LEU A 150 -28.53 5.75 21.35
C LEU A 150 -28.45 4.37 21.98
N ILE A 151 -27.94 4.27 23.22
CA ILE A 151 -27.83 3.03 23.99
C ILE A 151 -28.21 3.29 25.45
N GLU A 152 -28.85 2.31 26.09
CA GLU A 152 -29.23 2.38 27.51
C GLU A 152 -28.14 1.80 28.43
N LYS A 153 -27.27 0.94 27.89
CA LYS A 153 -26.20 0.26 28.62
C LYS A 153 -24.91 0.27 27.79
N PRO A 154 -23.73 0.36 28.43
CA PRO A 154 -22.46 0.34 27.71
C PRO A 154 -22.27 -0.97 26.96
N ILE A 155 -21.77 -0.86 25.73
CA ILE A 155 -21.50 -2.00 24.84
C ILE A 155 -20.01 -2.34 24.92
N ASN A 156 -19.69 -3.62 25.04
CA ASN A 156 -18.30 -4.08 24.93
C ASN A 156 -17.93 -4.23 23.44
N PHE A 157 -17.41 -3.15 22.85
CA PHE A 157 -17.02 -3.14 21.43
C PHE A 157 -15.80 -4.03 21.14
N HIS A 158 -14.92 -4.26 22.12
CA HIS A 158 -13.71 -5.07 21.95
C HIS A 158 -13.98 -6.56 21.72
N ILE A 159 -15.14 -7.08 22.14
CA ILE A 159 -15.54 -8.48 21.88
C ILE A 159 -16.32 -8.66 20.57
N GLN A 160 -16.73 -7.57 19.92
CA GLN A 160 -17.49 -7.62 18.67
C GLN A 160 -16.55 -7.65 17.45
N THR A 161 -16.62 -8.73 16.68
CA THR A 161 -15.76 -8.94 15.50
C THR A 161 -15.95 -7.89 14.41
N GLY A 162 -17.20 -7.48 14.16
CA GLY A 162 -17.55 -6.44 13.19
C GLY A 162 -16.98 -5.08 13.56
N THR A 163 -17.19 -4.65 14.81
CA THR A 163 -16.68 -3.38 15.33
C THR A 163 -15.16 -3.35 15.33
N ALA A 164 -14.51 -4.42 15.79
CA ALA A 164 -13.06 -4.51 15.80
C ALA A 164 -12.44 -4.34 14.40
N ARG A 165 -12.97 -5.04 13.39
CA ARG A 165 -12.55 -4.89 11.99
C ARG A 165 -12.84 -3.49 11.45
N GLY A 166 -14.03 -2.97 11.75
CA GLY A 166 -14.46 -1.64 11.31
C GLY A 166 -13.54 -0.54 11.83
N VAL A 167 -13.16 -0.60 13.12
CA VAL A 167 -12.23 0.37 13.72
C VAL A 167 -10.85 0.29 13.06
N VAL A 168 -10.29 -0.91 12.86
CA VAL A 168 -9.00 -1.07 12.18
C VAL A 168 -9.05 -0.52 10.76
N ALA A 169 -10.09 -0.85 9.98
CA ALA A 169 -10.25 -0.36 8.62
C ALA A 169 -10.45 1.16 8.57
N PHE A 170 -11.24 1.73 9.49
CA PHE A 170 -11.48 3.17 9.59
C PHE A 170 -10.21 3.94 9.92
N VAL A 171 -9.43 3.47 10.90
CA VAL A 171 -8.17 4.13 11.29
C VAL A 171 -7.18 4.08 10.13
N GLN A 172 -7.07 2.95 9.43
CA GLN A 172 -6.24 2.86 8.23
C GLN A 172 -6.70 3.88 7.18
N PHE A 173 -8.01 4.00 6.97
CA PHE A 173 -8.58 4.93 5.99
C PHE A 173 -8.22 6.37 6.35
N TRP A 174 -8.45 6.73 7.61
CA TRP A 174 -8.23 8.07 8.16
C TRP A 174 -6.76 8.49 8.11
N ILE A 175 -5.82 7.56 8.27
CA ILE A 175 -4.38 7.86 8.21
C ILE A 175 -3.90 8.06 6.76
N TRP A 176 -4.51 7.36 5.79
CA TRP A 176 -3.95 7.26 4.43
C TRP A 176 -4.67 8.09 3.36
N TYR A 177 -5.92 8.52 3.59
CA TYR A 177 -6.67 9.29 2.59
C TYR A 177 -6.01 10.63 2.27
N GLY A 178 -5.42 11.30 3.27
CA GLY A 178 -4.73 12.57 3.08
C GLY A 178 -3.46 12.46 2.25
N ASN A 179 -2.63 11.45 2.51
CA ASN A 179 -1.45 11.16 1.69
C ASN A 179 -1.85 10.88 0.22
N THR A 180 -2.88 10.03 0.05
CA THR A 180 -3.40 9.68 -1.28
C THR A 180 -3.88 10.91 -2.05
N MET A 181 -4.59 11.81 -1.36
CA MET A 181 -5.06 13.06 -1.96
C MET A 181 -3.91 13.94 -2.45
N ILE A 182 -2.84 14.10 -1.65
CA ILE A 182 -1.68 14.93 -2.07
C ILE A 182 -1.03 14.36 -3.33
N VAL A 183 -0.87 13.04 -3.39
CA VAL A 183 -0.33 12.36 -4.57
C VAL A 183 -1.23 12.58 -5.80
N LEU A 184 -2.54 12.48 -5.65
CA LEU A 184 -3.50 12.73 -6.73
C LEU A 184 -3.51 14.20 -7.16
N ILE A 185 -3.44 15.16 -6.23
CA ILE A 185 -3.33 16.59 -6.54
C ILE A 185 -2.05 16.88 -7.34
N ALA A 186 -0.90 16.35 -6.90
CA ALA A 186 0.34 16.48 -7.65
C ALA A 186 0.21 15.92 -9.07
N GLY A 187 -0.52 14.82 -9.20
CA GLY A 187 -0.92 14.25 -10.49
C GLY A 187 -1.73 15.18 -11.37
N VAL A 188 -2.76 15.83 -10.83
CA VAL A 188 -3.59 16.79 -11.58
C VAL A 188 -2.80 18.02 -11.99
N LEU A 189 -1.93 18.53 -11.11
CA LEU A 189 -1.08 19.68 -11.40
C LEU A 189 -0.04 19.41 -12.50
N GLY A 190 0.27 18.14 -12.77
CA GLY A 190 1.10 17.74 -13.91
C GLY A 190 0.38 17.71 -15.26
N ILE A 191 -0.95 17.85 -15.30
CA ILE A 191 -1.73 17.88 -16.54
C ILE A 191 -1.61 19.26 -17.19
N ASN A 192 -1.44 19.30 -18.52
CA ASN A 192 -1.32 20.56 -19.25
C ASN A 192 -2.55 21.46 -19.01
N PRO A 193 -2.36 22.69 -18.51
CA PRO A 193 -3.46 23.63 -18.23
C PRO A 193 -4.34 23.94 -19.45
N THR A 194 -3.78 23.90 -20.67
CA THR A 194 -4.52 24.23 -21.90
C THR A 194 -5.68 23.26 -22.18
N LEU A 195 -5.60 22.01 -21.71
CA LEU A 195 -6.69 21.04 -21.83
C LEU A 195 -7.92 21.44 -21.01
N PHE A 196 -7.69 22.06 -19.85
CA PHE A 196 -8.78 22.54 -18.99
C PHE A 196 -9.39 23.82 -19.55
N GLU A 197 -8.58 24.75 -20.04
CA GLU A 197 -9.06 25.98 -20.71
C GLU A 197 -9.87 25.67 -21.97
N ALA A 198 -9.40 24.75 -22.82
CA ALA A 198 -10.15 24.34 -24.02
C ALA A 198 -11.51 23.73 -23.65
N ALA A 199 -11.56 22.87 -22.63
CA ALA A 199 -12.81 22.27 -22.19
C ALA A 199 -13.78 23.30 -21.58
N GLU A 200 -13.27 24.32 -20.87
CA GLU A 200 -14.07 25.43 -20.35
C GLU A 200 -14.64 26.29 -21.50
N ILE A 201 -13.88 26.53 -22.56
CA ILE A 201 -14.35 27.22 -23.78
C ILE A 201 -15.45 26.41 -24.48
N ASP A 202 -15.32 25.08 -24.53
CA ASP A 202 -16.33 24.16 -25.08
C ASP A 202 -17.58 24.01 -24.17
N GLY A 203 -17.65 24.74 -23.06
CA GLY A 203 -18.80 24.71 -22.14
C GLY A 203 -18.89 23.45 -21.28
N ALA A 204 -17.78 22.70 -21.13
CA ALA A 204 -17.76 21.49 -20.32
C ALA A 204 -17.96 21.83 -18.82
N THR A 205 -18.91 21.15 -18.18
CA THR A 205 -19.14 21.27 -16.74
C THR A 205 -17.99 20.67 -15.93
N PRO A 206 -17.76 21.10 -14.67
CA PRO A 206 -16.69 20.55 -13.83
C PRO A 206 -16.75 19.02 -13.64
N ARG A 207 -17.95 18.44 -13.63
CA ARG A 207 -18.14 16.98 -13.58
C ARG A 207 -17.67 16.32 -14.87
N GLN A 208 -17.99 16.90 -16.04
CA GLN A 208 -17.51 16.39 -17.33
C GLN A 208 -15.99 16.50 -17.43
N ILE A 209 -15.40 17.63 -17.02
CA ILE A 209 -13.94 17.81 -16.96
C ILE A 209 -13.31 16.74 -16.07
N PHE A 210 -13.85 16.51 -14.87
CA PHE A 210 -13.30 15.50 -13.96
C PHE A 210 -13.34 14.09 -14.55
N PHE A 211 -14.50 13.62 -15.03
CA PHE A 211 -14.64 12.24 -15.49
C PHE A 211 -14.06 11.99 -16.89
N ARG A 212 -14.02 12.99 -17.77
CA ARG A 212 -13.56 12.84 -19.16
C ARG A 212 -12.11 13.29 -19.39
N ILE A 213 -11.57 14.18 -18.56
CA ILE A 213 -10.21 14.72 -18.73
C ILE A 213 -9.34 14.31 -17.55
N THR A 214 -9.71 14.69 -16.33
CA THR A 214 -8.87 14.48 -15.15
C THR A 214 -8.68 12.99 -14.83
N LEU A 215 -9.76 12.25 -14.63
CA LEU A 215 -9.73 10.86 -14.19
C LEU A 215 -9.00 9.93 -15.18
N PRO A 216 -9.21 10.02 -16.52
CA PRO A 216 -8.45 9.22 -17.48
C PRO A 216 -6.96 9.54 -17.46
N ARG A 217 -6.57 10.81 -17.32
CA ARG A 217 -5.16 11.22 -17.25
C ARG A 217 -4.49 10.84 -15.93
N LEU A 218 -5.27 10.74 -14.85
CA LEU A 218 -4.80 10.27 -13.56
C LEU A 218 -4.62 8.75 -13.47
N LYS A 219 -5.02 7.96 -14.49
CA LYS A 219 -4.99 6.49 -14.44
C LYS A 219 -3.62 5.93 -14.00
N THR A 220 -2.52 6.50 -14.47
CA THR A 220 -1.16 6.08 -14.10
C THR A 220 -0.85 6.34 -12.62
N ILE A 221 -1.30 7.49 -12.09
CA ILE A 221 -1.12 7.85 -10.69
C ILE A 221 -2.05 7.02 -9.79
N ILE A 222 -3.29 6.78 -10.23
CA ILE A 222 -4.24 5.89 -9.54
C ILE A 222 -3.69 4.46 -9.48
N LEU A 223 -3.07 3.97 -10.56
CA LEU A 223 -2.40 2.68 -10.58
C LEU A 223 -1.25 2.63 -9.55
N TYR A 224 -0.43 3.68 -9.50
CA TYR A 224 0.63 3.79 -8.48
C TYR A 224 0.07 3.77 -7.05
N VAL A 225 -0.97 4.57 -6.77
CA VAL A 225 -1.65 4.61 -5.47
C VAL A 225 -2.26 3.25 -5.12
N LEU A 226 -2.91 2.58 -6.08
CA LEU A 226 -3.54 1.29 -5.88
C LEU A 226 -2.51 0.21 -5.54
N VAL A 227 -1.41 0.14 -6.30
CA VAL A 227 -0.36 -0.86 -6.09
C VAL A 227 0.36 -0.63 -4.75
N THR A 228 0.75 0.61 -4.47
CA THR A 228 1.43 0.92 -3.20
C THR A 228 0.51 0.72 -2.00
N SER A 229 -0.76 1.10 -2.10
CA SER A 229 -1.75 0.86 -1.05
C SER A 229 -2.04 -0.63 -0.87
N MET A 230 -2.10 -1.41 -1.94
CA MET A 230 -2.28 -2.87 -1.83
C MET A 230 -1.10 -3.53 -1.14
N ILE A 231 0.13 -3.15 -1.48
CA ILE A 231 1.34 -3.67 -0.81
C ILE A 231 1.28 -3.34 0.69
N GLY A 232 0.99 -2.08 1.04
CA GLY A 232 0.88 -1.65 2.44
C GLY A 232 -0.28 -2.31 3.18
N GLY A 233 -1.45 -2.41 2.54
CA GLY A 233 -2.66 -3.05 3.08
C GLY A 233 -2.47 -4.53 3.39
N MET A 234 -1.76 -5.24 2.51
CA MET A 234 -1.41 -6.65 2.69
C MET A 234 -0.36 -6.89 3.77
N GLN A 235 0.30 -5.81 4.24
CA GLN A 235 1.36 -5.85 5.26
C GLN A 235 0.95 -5.17 6.57
N VAL A 236 -0.31 -4.78 6.74
CA VAL A 236 -0.79 -4.09 7.97
C VAL A 236 -0.52 -4.92 9.21
N PHE A 237 0.27 -4.36 10.14
CA PHE A 237 0.69 -5.01 11.38
C PHE A 237 0.29 -4.20 12.62
N ASP A 238 0.73 -2.94 12.69
CA ASP A 238 0.72 -2.14 13.93
C ASP A 238 -0.68 -1.99 14.52
N MET A 239 -1.63 -1.52 13.70
CA MET A 239 -2.99 -1.22 14.17
C MET A 239 -3.70 -2.48 14.69
N PRO A 240 -3.80 -3.59 13.94
CA PRO A 240 -4.44 -4.80 14.46
C PRO A 240 -3.71 -5.44 15.65
N LYS A 241 -2.37 -5.36 15.71
CA LYS A 241 -1.60 -5.89 16.83
C LYS A 241 -1.82 -5.08 18.10
N LEU A 242 -1.71 -3.76 18.01
CA LEU A 242 -1.73 -2.89 19.20
C LEU A 242 -3.15 -2.56 19.67
N PHE A 243 -4.14 -2.61 18.78
CA PHE A 243 -5.55 -2.37 19.16
C PHE A 243 -6.14 -3.56 19.92
N LEU A 244 -6.05 -4.78 19.39
CA LEU A 244 -6.69 -5.98 19.98
C LEU A 244 -5.88 -7.27 19.83
N LEU A 245 -4.58 -7.19 19.52
CA LEU A 245 -3.69 -8.34 19.36
C LEU A 245 -4.16 -9.36 18.30
N GLY A 246 -4.95 -8.92 17.33
CA GLY A 246 -5.59 -9.77 16.31
C GLY A 246 -6.99 -10.28 16.68
N GLY A 247 -7.49 -10.01 17.88
CA GLY A 247 -8.83 -10.38 18.35
C GLY A 247 -9.93 -9.40 17.93
N PRO A 248 -11.19 -9.63 18.37
CA PRO A 248 -11.69 -10.84 19.04
C PRO A 248 -11.88 -11.98 18.03
N ASP A 249 -11.82 -13.25 18.47
CA ASP A 249 -11.92 -14.44 17.60
C ASP A 249 -11.08 -14.32 16.30
N ASN A 250 -9.82 -13.88 16.41
CA ASN A 250 -8.97 -13.66 15.24
C ASN A 250 -9.58 -12.74 14.16
N ALA A 251 -10.51 -11.85 14.48
CA ALA A 251 -11.20 -11.01 13.49
C ALA A 251 -10.29 -9.93 12.90
N THR A 252 -9.35 -9.42 13.69
CA THR A 252 -8.35 -8.42 13.26
C THR A 252 -6.99 -9.06 12.98
N LEU A 253 -6.87 -10.38 13.08
CA LEU A 253 -5.64 -11.10 12.76
C LEU A 253 -5.31 -10.90 11.28
N THR A 254 -4.28 -10.13 10.97
CA THR A 254 -3.74 -9.96 9.61
C THR A 254 -2.63 -10.97 9.34
N THR A 255 -2.24 -11.13 8.08
CA THR A 255 -1.11 -11.97 7.67
C THR A 255 0.19 -11.57 8.37
N SER A 256 0.47 -10.27 8.48
CA SER A 256 1.66 -9.78 9.20
C SER A 256 1.61 -10.12 10.69
N VAL A 257 0.45 -9.97 11.33
CA VAL A 257 0.29 -10.35 12.75
C VAL A 257 0.43 -11.86 12.94
N PHE A 258 -0.11 -12.66 12.02
CA PHE A 258 0.06 -14.12 12.03
C PHE A 258 1.54 -14.52 11.90
N ILE A 259 2.26 -13.95 10.93
CA ILE A 259 3.70 -14.19 10.73
C ILE A 259 4.49 -13.82 11.99
N TYR A 260 4.22 -12.64 12.56
CA TYR A 260 4.85 -12.20 13.78
C TYR A 260 4.57 -13.15 14.95
N ASN A 261 3.33 -13.56 15.14
CA ASN A 261 2.97 -14.45 16.23
C ASN A 261 3.68 -15.82 16.10
N GLN A 262 3.82 -16.33 14.88
CA GLN A 262 4.57 -17.56 14.62
C GLN A 262 6.07 -17.41 14.89
N ALA A 263 6.66 -16.28 14.52
CA ALA A 263 8.08 -16.04 14.71
C ALA A 263 8.42 -15.72 16.18
N PHE A 264 7.61 -14.92 16.88
CA PHE A 264 8.08 -14.20 18.07
C PHE A 264 7.17 -14.27 19.30
N ALA A 265 5.90 -14.71 19.20
CA ALA A 265 4.96 -14.65 20.32
C ALA A 265 4.63 -16.01 20.96
N GLY A 266 5.08 -17.12 20.37
CA GLY A 266 4.74 -18.47 20.81
C GLY A 266 5.94 -19.42 20.75
N SER A 267 5.83 -20.50 19.96
CA SER A 267 6.86 -21.55 19.86
C SER A 267 8.08 -21.18 18.98
N TYR A 268 8.22 -19.91 18.60
CA TYR A 268 9.30 -19.38 17.75
C TYR A 268 9.54 -20.22 16.49
N LEU A 269 8.48 -20.46 15.72
CA LEU A 269 8.52 -21.30 14.51
C LEU A 269 8.97 -20.47 13.31
N PHE A 270 10.29 -20.18 13.26
CA PHE A 270 10.91 -19.37 12.22
C PHE A 270 10.69 -19.95 10.82
N ASN A 271 10.85 -21.27 10.65
CA ASN A 271 10.54 -21.97 9.41
C ASN A 271 9.12 -21.71 8.89
N ARG A 272 8.11 -21.78 9.76
CA ARG A 272 6.71 -21.54 9.42
C ARG A 272 6.43 -20.07 9.13
N ALA A 273 7.02 -19.16 9.89
CA ALA A 273 6.90 -17.72 9.66
C ALA A 273 7.54 -17.29 8.33
N ALA A 274 8.71 -17.86 8.00
CA ALA A 274 9.39 -17.65 6.74
C ALA A 274 8.55 -18.17 5.56
N ALA A 275 8.04 -19.40 5.65
CA ALA A 275 7.15 -19.97 4.63
C ALA A 275 5.87 -19.12 4.43
N ALA A 276 5.24 -18.66 5.52
CA ALA A 276 4.09 -17.77 5.44
C ALA A 276 4.44 -16.41 4.79
N SER A 277 5.61 -15.84 5.11
CA SER A 277 6.09 -14.60 4.49
C SER A 277 6.31 -14.75 2.99
N MET A 278 6.87 -15.88 2.55
CA MET A 278 7.07 -16.18 1.14
C MET A 278 5.73 -16.35 0.39
N VAL A 279 4.75 -17.02 1.00
CA VAL A 279 3.40 -17.15 0.43
C VAL A 279 2.77 -15.78 0.25
N VAL A 280 2.82 -14.92 1.27
CA VAL A 280 2.28 -13.55 1.20
C VAL A 280 3.02 -12.72 0.16
N PHE A 281 4.35 -12.82 0.09
CA PHE A 281 5.14 -12.16 -0.96
C PHE A 281 4.70 -12.58 -2.36
N ALA A 282 4.55 -13.89 -2.60
CA ALA A 282 4.08 -14.40 -3.89
C ALA A 282 2.67 -13.88 -4.24
N ILE A 283 1.75 -13.86 -3.27
CA ILE A 283 0.40 -13.30 -3.44
C ILE A 283 0.48 -11.81 -3.82
N ILE A 284 1.25 -11.01 -3.09
CA ILE A 284 1.42 -9.57 -3.37
C ILE A 284 2.03 -9.37 -4.76
N ALA A 285 3.05 -10.14 -5.13
CA ALA A 285 3.69 -10.04 -6.44
C ALA A 285 2.71 -10.36 -7.58
N VAL A 286 1.97 -11.47 -7.47
CA VAL A 286 0.97 -11.88 -8.47
C VAL A 286 -0.13 -10.83 -8.60
N LEU A 287 -0.70 -10.36 -7.49
CA LEU A 287 -1.72 -9.32 -7.50
C LEU A 287 -1.19 -8.00 -8.09
N SER A 288 0.05 -7.64 -7.78
CA SER A 288 0.68 -6.41 -8.30
C SER A 288 0.86 -6.49 -9.81
N VAL A 289 1.29 -7.64 -10.34
CA VAL A 289 1.40 -7.88 -11.78
C VAL A 289 0.03 -7.82 -12.45
N ILE A 290 -0.98 -8.47 -11.88
CA ILE A 290 -2.36 -8.46 -12.42
C ILE A 290 -2.89 -7.02 -12.48
N LEU A 291 -2.80 -6.26 -11.38
CA LEU A 291 -3.24 -4.87 -11.34
C LEU A 291 -2.48 -4.00 -12.33
N PHE A 292 -1.16 -4.14 -12.38
CA PHE A 292 -0.33 -3.43 -13.34
C PHE A 292 -0.75 -3.72 -14.79
N GLN A 293 -1.07 -4.96 -15.12
CA GLN A 293 -1.51 -5.35 -16.47
C GLN A 293 -2.90 -4.81 -16.82
N ILE A 294 -3.87 -4.89 -15.88
CA ILE A 294 -5.24 -4.41 -16.10
C ILE A 294 -5.27 -2.89 -16.29
N LEU A 295 -4.56 -2.17 -15.43
CA LEU A 295 -4.55 -0.70 -15.42
C LEU A 295 -3.45 -0.09 -16.27
N ARG A 296 -2.63 -0.89 -16.96
CA ARG A 296 -1.59 -0.37 -17.86
C ARG A 296 -2.21 0.59 -18.86
N ASP A 297 -1.58 1.75 -19.01
CA ASP A 297 -1.93 2.71 -20.03
C ASP A 297 -1.57 2.12 -21.41
N LYS A 298 -2.60 1.73 -22.18
CA LYS A 298 -2.43 1.15 -23.52
C LYS A 298 -1.94 2.22 -24.50
N ASP A 299 -2.27 3.49 -24.25
CA ASP A 299 -1.97 4.60 -25.15
C ASP A 299 -0.49 4.99 -25.02
N ALA A 300 0.03 5.07 -23.78
CA ALA A 300 1.46 5.24 -23.56
C ALA A 300 2.30 4.08 -24.15
N ALA A 301 1.79 2.85 -24.08
CA ALA A 301 2.45 1.69 -24.69
C ALA A 301 2.41 1.73 -26.23
N LEU A 302 1.32 2.22 -26.82
CA LEU A 302 1.17 2.46 -28.26
C LEU A 302 2.11 3.57 -28.74
N HIS A 303 2.14 4.72 -28.06
CA HIS A 303 3.05 5.82 -28.40
C HIS A 303 4.52 5.39 -28.37
N ARG A 304 4.96 4.64 -27.34
CA ARG A 304 6.34 4.09 -27.31
C ARG A 304 6.60 3.11 -28.45
N LYS A 305 5.59 2.35 -28.91
CA LYS A 305 5.74 1.47 -30.07
C LYS A 305 5.88 2.30 -31.35
N TRP A 306 5.09 3.36 -31.51
CA TRP A 306 5.16 4.26 -32.65
C TRP A 306 6.50 5.00 -32.69
N GLU A 307 6.96 5.58 -31.58
CA GLU A 307 8.28 6.22 -31.49
C GLU A 307 9.41 5.25 -31.85
N LYS A 308 9.35 4.00 -31.36
CA LYS A 308 10.34 2.97 -31.71
C LYS A 308 10.27 2.58 -33.18
N ALA A 309 9.09 2.52 -33.78
CA ALA A 309 8.91 2.24 -35.20
C ALA A 309 9.45 3.38 -36.05
N GLU A 310 9.17 4.62 -35.67
CA GLU A 310 9.66 5.83 -36.35
C GLU A 310 11.18 5.96 -36.24
N GLN A 311 11.75 5.71 -35.06
CA GLN A 311 13.21 5.66 -34.88
C GLN A 311 13.87 4.56 -35.72
N ARG A 312 13.21 3.40 -35.89
CA ARG A 312 13.69 2.33 -36.77
C ARG A 312 13.64 2.76 -38.23
N HIS A 313 12.56 3.40 -38.68
CA HIS A 313 12.43 3.96 -40.02
C HIS A 313 13.53 4.99 -40.29
N ARG A 314 13.72 5.99 -39.43
CA ARG A 314 14.78 7.00 -39.59
C ARG A 314 16.19 6.39 -39.63
N ARG A 315 16.44 5.32 -38.86
CA ARG A 315 17.72 4.59 -38.90
C ARG A 315 17.91 3.78 -40.18
N ALA A 316 16.84 3.29 -40.80
CA ALA A 316 16.90 2.58 -42.07
C ALA A 316 17.17 3.57 -43.22
N GLU A 317 16.42 4.67 -43.27
CA GLU A 317 16.62 5.77 -44.25
C GLU A 317 18.04 6.36 -44.17
N ALA A 318 18.56 6.58 -42.96
CA ALA A 318 19.93 7.07 -42.77
C ALA A 318 21.01 6.07 -43.22
N LYS A 319 20.70 4.76 -43.24
CA LYS A 319 21.60 3.73 -43.78
C LYS A 319 21.52 3.66 -45.30
N GLU A 320 20.34 3.77 -45.88
CA GLU A 320 20.15 3.80 -47.32
C GLU A 320 20.75 5.05 -47.96
N ALA A 321 20.65 6.21 -47.31
CA ALA A 321 21.29 7.45 -47.77
C ALA A 321 22.83 7.47 -47.61
N ALA A 322 23.42 6.49 -46.92
CA ALA A 322 24.85 6.35 -46.71
C ALA A 322 25.51 5.32 -47.64
N VAL A 323 24.72 4.68 -48.51
CA VAL A 323 25.15 3.76 -49.58
C VAL A 323 25.08 4.49 -50.91
#